data_AF-A0A6G0WTN7-F1
#
_entry.id   AF-A0A6G0WTN7-F1
#
_cell.length_a   1.000
_cell.length_b   1.000
_cell.length_c   1.000
_cell.angle_alpha   90.00
_cell.angle_beta   90.00
_cell.angle_gamma   90.00
#
_symmetry.space_group_name_H-M   'P 1'
#
loop_
_entity.id
_entity.type
_entity.pdbx_description
1 polymer ?
#
loop_
_entity_poly.entity_id
_entity_poly.type
_entity_poly.pdbx_seq_one_letter_code
_entity_poly.pdbx_strand_id
1 'polypeptide(L)'
;MPKLSGDLNLKFVELYREEECLWNASIPSYKNKSMRDTSLQKICAELNTIGIQMTVNEVKNKIKNLRATYCQMLSKIEKSTRSGAGANEEYKP
;
A
#
# COMPACT_ATOMS: atom_id res chain seq x y z
N MET A 1 12.71 -3.19 -10.16
CA MET A 1 11.24 -3.02 -10.26
C MET A 1 10.96 -1.89 -11.23
N PRO A 2 10.03 -2.04 -12.19
CA PRO A 2 9.68 -0.96 -13.11
C PRO A 2 9.19 0.26 -12.32
N LYS A 3 9.61 1.46 -12.71
CA LYS A 3 9.08 2.72 -12.17
C LYS A 3 7.65 2.88 -12.69
N LEU A 4 6.68 2.46 -11.89
CA LEU A 4 5.25 2.65 -12.14
C LEU A 4 4.94 4.16 -12.03
N SER A 5 4.26 4.74 -13.03
CA SER A 5 3.89 6.16 -13.08
C SER A 5 2.98 6.56 -11.89
N GLY A 6 2.86 7.86 -11.59
CA GLY A 6 2.04 8.34 -10.46
C GLY A 6 0.60 7.84 -10.49
N ASP A 7 -0.03 7.90 -11.67
CA ASP A 7 -1.41 7.47 -11.90
C ASP A 7 -1.63 5.98 -11.62
N LEU A 8 -0.61 5.17 -11.92
CA LEU A 8 -0.63 3.74 -11.70
C LEU A 8 -0.55 3.38 -10.21
N ASN A 9 0.20 4.16 -9.42
CA ASN A 9 0.22 3.98 -7.97
C ASN A 9 -1.13 4.37 -7.35
N LEU A 10 -1.78 5.41 -7.87
CA LEU A 10 -3.11 5.82 -7.40
C LEU A 10 -4.13 4.71 -7.65
N LYS A 11 -4.19 4.18 -8.88
CA LYS A 11 -5.12 3.11 -9.23
C LYS A 11 -4.92 1.85 -8.39
N PHE A 12 -3.66 1.49 -8.12
CA PHE A 12 -3.33 0.39 -7.23
C PHE A 12 -3.87 0.61 -5.82
N VAL A 13 -3.71 1.81 -5.27
CA VAL A 13 -4.17 2.15 -3.91
C VAL A 13 -5.69 2.15 -3.83
N GLU A 14 -6.40 2.59 -4.88
CA GLU A 14 -7.86 2.49 -4.97
C GLU A 14 -8.33 1.03 -4.90
N LEU A 15 -7.80 0.17 -5.78
CA LEU A 15 -8.13 -1.26 -5.79
C LEU A 15 -7.79 -1.95 -4.47
N TYR A 16 -6.66 -1.59 -3.87
CA TYR A 16 -6.26 -2.11 -2.55
C TYR A 16 -7.20 -1.65 -1.43
N ARG A 17 -7.71 -0.41 -1.51
CA ARG A 17 -8.64 0.14 -0.52
C ARG A 17 -9.99 -0.58 -0.55
N GLU A 18 -10.50 -0.92 -1.72
CA GLU A 18 -11.76 -1.66 -1.89
C GLU A 18 -11.70 -3.08 -1.30
N GLU A 19 -10.53 -3.72 -1.34
CA GLU A 19 -10.34 -5.08 -0.83
C GLU A 19 -9.99 -5.09 0.67
N GLU A 20 -10.99 -4.80 1.52
CA GLU A 20 -10.81 -4.71 2.97
C GLU A 20 -10.16 -5.93 3.61
N CYS A 21 -10.36 -7.14 3.05
CA CYS A 21 -9.77 -8.36 3.58
C CYS A 21 -8.23 -8.35 3.56
N LEU A 22 -7.59 -7.43 2.82
CA LEU A 22 -6.14 -7.31 2.72
C LEU A 22 -5.53 -6.38 3.78
N TRP A 23 -6.31 -5.44 4.34
CA TRP A 23 -5.80 -4.39 5.22
C TRP A 23 -6.59 -4.20 6.51
N ASN A 24 -7.88 -4.51 6.53
CA ASN A 24 -8.75 -4.31 7.67
C ASN A 24 -8.63 -5.49 8.66
N ALA A 25 -7.80 -5.35 9.68
CA ALA A 25 -7.59 -6.40 10.69
C ALA A 25 -8.82 -6.66 11.59
N SER A 26 -9.83 -5.78 11.55
CA SER A 26 -11.04 -5.87 12.37
C SER A 26 -12.11 -6.80 11.81
N ILE A 27 -12.01 -7.18 10.53
CA ILE A 27 -13.00 -8.05 9.88
C ILE A 27 -12.53 -9.52 9.84
N PRO A 28 -13.43 -10.51 9.97
CA PRO A 28 -13.06 -11.93 9.94
C PRO A 28 -12.35 -12.36 8.65
N SER A 29 -12.69 -11.75 7.53
CA SER A 29 -12.12 -12.05 6.21
C SER A 29 -10.61 -11.78 6.13
N TYR A 30 -10.05 -10.93 7.02
CA TYR A 30 -8.61 -10.68 7.09
C TYR A 30 -7.80 -11.91 7.50
N LYS A 31 -8.38 -12.80 8.31
CA LYS A 31 -7.73 -14.07 8.68
C LYS A 31 -8.04 -15.18 7.68
N ASN A 32 -9.01 -14.98 6.78
CA ASN A 32 -9.39 -15.97 5.78
C ASN A 32 -8.41 -15.95 4.61
N LYS A 33 -7.54 -16.96 4.55
CA LYS A 33 -6.55 -17.12 3.48
C LYS A 33 -7.19 -17.17 2.09
N SER A 34 -8.30 -17.90 1.94
CA SER A 34 -8.96 -18.04 0.64
C SER A 34 -9.48 -16.70 0.13
N MET A 35 -10.15 -15.92 0.99
CA MET A 35 -10.65 -14.60 0.59
C MET A 35 -9.50 -13.67 0.20
N ARG A 36 -8.40 -13.70 0.95
CA ARG A 36 -7.22 -12.89 0.63
C ARG A 36 -6.59 -13.25 -0.70
N ASP A 37 -6.44 -14.54 -0.99
CA ASP A 37 -5.89 -14.98 -2.27
C ASP A 37 -6.83 -14.60 -3.44
N THR A 38 -8.15 -14.71 -3.26
CA THR A 38 -9.15 -14.23 -4.24
C THR A 38 -9.05 -12.72 -4.47
N SER A 39 -8.98 -11.91 -3.41
CA SER A 39 -8.85 -10.45 -3.54
C SER A 39 -7.55 -10.04 -4.23
N LEU A 40 -6.44 -10.75 -3.97
CA LEU A 40 -5.17 -10.50 -4.66
C LEU A 40 -5.24 -10.87 -6.14
N GLN A 41 -5.92 -11.97 -6.49
CA GLN A 41 -6.18 -12.33 -7.88
C GLN A 41 -7.07 -11.31 -8.58
N LYS A 42 -8.07 -10.77 -7.87
CA LYS A 42 -8.95 -9.72 -8.39
C LYS A 42 -8.17 -8.44 -8.70
N ILE A 43 -7.36 -7.94 -7.76
CA ILE A 43 -6.47 -6.78 -8.00
C ILE A 43 -5.55 -7.05 -9.20
N CYS A 44 -4.96 -8.25 -9.27
CA CYS A 44 -4.11 -8.65 -10.39
C CYS A 44 -4.86 -8.61 -11.73
N ALA A 45 -6.08 -9.14 -11.78
CA ALA A 45 -6.91 -9.14 -12.98
C ALA A 45 -7.28 -7.71 -13.41
N GLU A 46 -7.71 -6.86 -12.47
CA GLU A 46 -8.08 -5.45 -12.74
C GLU A 46 -6.88 -4.61 -13.23
N LEU A 47 -5.67 -4.90 -12.76
CA LEU A 47 -4.47 -4.24 -13.29
C LEU A 47 -4.17 -4.72 -14.72
N ASN A 48 -4.37 -6.02 -14.99
CA ASN A 48 -4.17 -6.59 -16.32
C ASN A 48 -5.20 -6.04 -17.34
N THR A 49 -6.44 -5.77 -16.94
CA THR A 49 -7.48 -5.22 -17.85
C THR A 49 -7.13 -3.83 -18.37
N ILE A 50 -6.45 -3.02 -17.56
CA ILE A 50 -5.98 -1.67 -17.95
C ILE A 50 -4.56 -1.69 -18.56
N GLY A 51 -4.06 -2.87 -18.95
CA GLY A 51 -2.80 -3.05 -19.67
C GLY A 51 -1.55 -3.18 -18.81
N ILE A 52 -1.69 -3.27 -17.49
CA ILE A 52 -0.55 -3.47 -16.58
C ILE A 52 -0.41 -4.95 -16.28
N GLN A 53 0.55 -5.60 -16.94
CA GLN A 53 0.87 -6.97 -16.63
C GLN A 53 1.59 -7.05 -15.29
N MET A 54 0.88 -7.52 -14.27
CA MET A 54 1.45 -7.82 -12.95
C MET A 54 1.04 -9.22 -12.53
N THR A 55 1.95 -9.91 -11.85
CA THR A 55 1.68 -11.18 -11.20
C THR A 55 1.13 -10.96 -9.79
N VAL A 56 0.39 -11.94 -9.26
CA VAL A 56 -0.07 -11.94 -7.86
C VAL A 56 1.11 -11.75 -6.89
N ASN A 57 2.30 -12.28 -7.20
CA ASN A 57 3.49 -12.11 -6.37
C ASN A 57 3.99 -10.66 -6.37
N GLU A 58 3.95 -9.97 -7.51
CA GLU A 58 4.28 -8.55 -7.60
C GLU A 58 3.25 -7.68 -6.86
N VAL A 59 1.96 -8.02 -6.93
CA VAL A 59 0.90 -7.36 -6.14
C VAL A 59 1.20 -7.51 -4.64
N LYS A 60 1.51 -8.73 -4.19
CA LYS A 60 1.90 -9.01 -2.79
C LYS A 60 3.11 -8.15 -2.36
N ASN A 61 4.15 -8.10 -3.20
CA ASN A 61 5.34 -7.29 -2.93
C ASN A 61 5.04 -5.79 -2.92
N LYS A 62 4.16 -5.30 -3.81
CA LYS A 62 3.76 -3.90 -3.85
C LYS A 62 3.01 -3.49 -2.58
N ILE A 63 2.08 -4.32 -2.10
CA ILE A 63 1.38 -4.10 -0.81
C ILE A 63 2.38 -4.06 0.34
N LYS A 64 3.33 -5.02 0.38
CA LYS A 64 4.37 -5.06 1.41
C LYS A 64 5.20 -3.78 1.42
N ASN A 65 5.64 -3.32 0.25
CA ASN A 65 6.41 -2.08 0.11
C ASN A 65 5.58 -0.86 0.53
N LEU A 66 4.31 -0.77 0.12
CA LEU A 66 3.42 0.33 0.51
C LEU A 66 3.29 0.43 2.03
N ARG A 67 3.02 -0.70 2.71
CA ARG A 67 2.92 -0.74 4.18
C ARG A 67 4.25 -0.37 4.84
N ALA A 68 5.37 -0.89 4.34
CA ALA A 68 6.69 -0.58 4.87
C ALA A 68 7.02 0.91 4.74
N THR A 69 6.80 1.50 3.56
CA THR A 69 7.01 2.93 3.32
C THR A 69 6.11 3.78 4.22
N TYR A 70 4.82 3.42 4.34
CA TYR A 70 3.89 4.13 5.22
C TYR A 70 4.32 4.06 6.70
N CYS A 71 4.68 2.87 7.20
CA CYS A 71 5.17 2.73 8.57
C CYS A 71 6.46 3.51 8.81
N GLN A 72 7.39 3.52 7.85
CA GLN A 72 8.62 4.32 7.94
C GLN A 72 8.31 5.83 7.97
N MET A 73 7.36 6.29 7.14
CA MET A 73 6.92 7.68 7.14
C MET A 73 6.26 8.05 8.47
N LEU A 74 5.37 7.21 9.00
CA LEU A 74 4.78 7.40 10.33
C LEU A 74 5.84 7.51 11.42
N SER A 75 6.81 6.60 11.46
CA SER A 75 7.89 6.68 12.45
C SER A 75 8.76 7.93 12.29
N LYS A 76 8.94 8.46 11.07
CA LYS A 76 9.61 9.74 10.85
C LYS A 76 8.79 10.91 11.38
N ILE A 77 7.48 10.91 11.14
CA ILE A 77 6.55 11.93 11.66
C ILE A 77 6.51 11.87 13.19
N GLU A 78 6.40 10.69 13.79
CA GLU A 78 6.45 10.50 15.25
C GLU A 78 7.78 10.97 15.84
N LYS A 79 8.91 10.68 15.19
CA LYS A 79 10.23 11.18 15.61
C LYS A 79 10.33 12.69 15.45
N SER A 80 9.84 13.26 14.36
CA SER A 80 9.83 14.70 14.12
C SER A 80 8.96 15.44 15.13
N THR A 81 7.77 14.91 15.45
CA THR A 81 6.88 15.46 16.48
C THR A 81 7.45 15.30 17.89
N ARG A 82 8.13 14.19 18.20
CA ARG A 82 8.81 13.97 19.50
C ARG A 82 10.09 14.80 19.66
N SER A 83 10.79 15.09 18.58
CA SER A 83 11.93 16.03 18.57
C SER A 83 11.48 17.50 18.59
N GLY A 84 10.17 17.77 18.54
CA GLY A 84 9.56 19.10 18.68
C GLY A 84 9.55 19.68 20.10
N ALA A 85 10.47 19.28 20.97
CA ALA A 85 10.91 20.05 22.12
C ALA A 85 12.37 20.49 21.88
N GLY A 86 12.61 21.20 20.77
CA GLY A 86 13.91 21.77 20.45
C GLY A 86 14.12 22.07 18.97
N ALA A 87 13.89 23.34 18.62
CA ALA A 87 14.39 24.06 17.44
C ALA A 87 13.88 23.69 16.03
N ASN A 88 13.18 24.70 15.47
CA ASN A 88 12.95 25.02 14.06
C ASN A 88 13.87 24.34 13.04
N GLU A 89 13.27 23.73 12.01
CA GLU A 89 13.71 23.97 10.64
C GLU A 89 12.58 23.65 9.65
N GLU A 90 12.22 24.71 8.92
CA GLU A 90 11.14 24.80 7.94
C GLU A 90 11.57 24.08 6.66
N TYR A 91 10.97 22.92 6.35
CA TYR A 91 11.22 22.23 5.08
C TYR A 91 10.44 22.93 3.95
N LYS A 92 11.17 23.55 3.02
CA LYS A 92 10.61 24.10 1.77
C LYS A 92 10.96 23.19 0.58
N PRO A 93 10.03 23.05 -0.39
CA PRO A 93 10.03 22.03 -1.44
C PRO A 93 11.17 22.13 -2.44
#